data_AF-A0A9E2VQ41-F1
#
_entry.id   AF-A0A9E2VQ41-F1
#
_cell.length_a   1.000
_cell.length_b   1.000
_cell.length_c   1.000
_cell.angle_alpha   90.00
_cell.angle_beta   90.00
_cell.angle_gamma   90.00
#
_symmetry.space_group_name_H-M   'P 1'
#
loop_
_entity.id
_entity.type
_entity.pdbx_description
1 polymer ?
#
loop_
_entity_poly.entity_id
_entity_poly.type
_entity_poly.pdbx_seq_one_letter_code
_entity_poly.pdbx_strand_id
1 'polypeptide(L)' 'RMAVLTEHLNDVGQALGKSVLAYNKAVGSLETRILPAARRFKELGVSSEKEIPMLDPVELVSRKALPYDSE' A
#
# COMPACT_ATOMS: atom_id res chain seq x y z
N ARG A 1 17.69 15.96 21.87
CA ARG A 1 16.22 15.86 21.69
C ARG A 1 15.80 16.02 20.24
N MET A 2 16.27 17.05 19.51
CA MET A 2 16.00 17.16 18.07
C MET A 2 16.62 16.04 17.22
N ALA A 3 17.88 15.65 17.49
CA ALA A 3 18.51 14.51 16.82
C ALA A 3 17.67 13.21 16.95
N VAL A 4 17.23 12.89 18.16
CA VAL A 4 16.37 11.73 18.45
C VAL A 4 15.02 11.81 17.73
N LEU A 5 14.40 12.98 17.63
CA LEU A 5 13.17 13.15 16.85
C LEU A 5 13.42 12.86 15.36
N THR A 6 14.52 13.36 14.80
CA THR A 6 14.88 13.11 13.40
C THR A 6 15.14 11.63 13.13
N GLU A 7 15.78 10.92 14.07
CA GLU A 7 15.96 9.46 13.99
C GLU A 7 14.62 8.72 13.95
N HIS A 8 13.69 9.04 14.87
CA HIS A 8 12.35 8.45 14.85
C HIS A 8 11.58 8.76 13.56
N LEU A 9 11.70 9.97 13.02
CA LEU A 9 11.06 10.33 11.75
C LEU A 9 11.65 9.54 10.57
N ASN A 10 12.96 9.26 10.59
CA ASN A 10 13.60 8.41 9.60
C ASN A 10 13.08 6.96 9.69
N ASP A 11 12.96 6.41 10.90
CA ASP A 11 12.40 5.07 11.12
C ASP A 11 10.96 4.96 10.61
N VAL A 12 10.13 5.98 10.88
CA VAL A 12 8.76 6.07 10.36
C VAL A 12 8.76 6.10 8.83
N GLY A 13 9.62 6.90 8.21
CA GLY A 13 9.76 6.95 6.75
C GLY A 13 10.07 5.59 6.14
N GLN A 14 10.99 4.83 6.75
CA GLN A 14 11.32 3.48 6.31
C GLN A 14 10.13 2.50 6.47
N ALA A 15 9.40 2.59 7.58
CA ALA A 15 8.23 1.75 7.83
C ALA A 15 7.10 2.04 6.82
N LEU A 16 6.89 3.29 6.44
CA LEU A 16 5.96 3.67 5.38
C LEU A 16 6.34 3.04 4.05
N GLY A 17 7.62 3.11 3.66
CA GLY A 17 8.12 2.44 2.45
C GLY A 17 7.85 0.94 2.44
N LYS A 18 8.10 0.25 3.56
CA LYS A 18 7.79 -1.19 3.70
C LYS A 18 6.29 -1.47 3.59
N SER A 19 5.46 -0.61 4.17
CA SER A 19 3.99 -0.74 4.12
C SER A 19 3.46 -0.62 2.70
N VAL A 20 3.97 0.34 1.92
CA VAL A 20 3.64 0.50 0.50
C VAL A 20 4.05 -0.74 -0.31
N LEU A 21 5.25 -1.29 -0.07
CA LEU A 21 5.69 -2.53 -0.73
C LEU A 21 4.78 -3.73 -0.41
N ALA A 22 4.36 -3.87 0.85
CA ALA A 22 3.45 -4.93 1.27
C ALA A 22 2.06 -4.78 0.63
N TYR A 23 1.53 -3.55 0.59
CA TYR A 23 0.28 -3.23 -0.10
C TYR A 23 0.36 -3.62 -1.58
N ASN A 24 1.41 -3.22 -2.30
CA ASN A 24 1.58 -3.54 -3.72
C ASN A 24 1.63 -5.06 -3.97
N LYS A 25 2.29 -5.83 -3.10
CA LYS A 25 2.28 -7.31 -3.19
C LYS A 25 0.89 -7.91 -2.97
N ALA A 26 0.11 -7.34 -2.05
CA ALA A 26 -1.25 -7.76 -1.79
C ALA A 26 -2.16 -7.46 -2.98
N VAL A 27 -2.07 -6.25 -3.56
CA VAL A 27 -2.78 -5.87 -4.80
C VAL A 27 -2.44 -6.83 -5.94
N GLY A 28 -1.15 -7.08 -6.21
CA GLY A 28 -0.76 -8.04 -7.24
C GLY A 28 -1.27 -9.46 -6.98
N SER A 29 -1.40 -9.86 -5.71
CA SER A 29 -2.00 -11.16 -5.36
C SER A 29 -3.50 -11.20 -5.58
N LEU A 30 -4.21 -10.12 -5.26
CA LEU A 30 -5.63 -9.95 -5.53
C LEU A 30 -5.90 -10.09 -7.04
N GLU A 31 -5.13 -9.38 -7.86
CA GLU A 31 -5.27 -9.37 -9.32
C GLU A 31 -4.96 -10.72 -9.97
N THR A 32 -3.88 -11.36 -9.56
CA THR A 32 -3.39 -12.58 -10.23
C THR A 32 -4.06 -13.86 -9.73
N ARG A 33 -4.55 -13.89 -8.48
CA ARG A 33 -5.05 -15.11 -7.84
C ARG A 33 -6.53 -15.05 -7.48
N ILE A 34 -6.98 -13.93 -6.92
CA ILE A 34 -8.33 -13.84 -6.35
C ILE A 34 -9.37 -13.43 -7.39
N LEU A 35 -9.11 -12.37 -8.16
CA LEU A 35 -10.07 -11.91 -9.19
C LEU A 35 -10.38 -12.99 -10.24
N PRO A 36 -9.43 -13.80 -10.74
CA PRO A 36 -9.73 -14.89 -11.65
C PRO A 36 -10.60 -15.99 -11.00
N ALA A 37 -10.33 -16.32 -9.73
CA ALA A 37 -11.13 -17.30 -9.00
C ALA A 37 -12.56 -16.80 -8.77
N ALA A 38 -12.73 -15.53 -8.40
CA ALA A 38 -14.04 -14.90 -8.26
C ALA A 38 -14.85 -14.93 -9.57
N ARG A 39 -14.20 -14.70 -10.73
CA ARG A 39 -14.85 -14.83 -12.05
C ARG A 39 -15.37 -16.26 -12.29
N ARG A 40 -14.54 -17.28 -12.02
CA ARG A 40 -14.94 -18.70 -12.15
C ARG A 40 -16.10 -19.07 -11.23
N PHE A 41 -16.12 -18.58 -10.00
CA PHE A 41 -17.25 -18.83 -9.10
C PHE A 41 -18.56 -18.22 -9.61
N LYS A 42 -18.49 -17.01 -10.18
CA LYS A 42 -19.64 -16.38 -10.85
C LYS A 42 -20.14 -17.19 -12.05
N GLU A 43 -19.24 -17.74 -12.86
CA GLU A 43 -19.60 -18.63 -13.98
C GLU A 43 -20.28 -19.92 -13.52
N LEU A 44 -19.92 -20.44 -12.33
CA LEU A 44 -20.54 -21.62 -11.72
C LEU A 44 -21.86 -21.30 -10.98
N GLY A 45 -22.37 -20.07 -11.08
CA GLY A 45 -23.60 -19.64 -10.41
C GLY A 45 -23.45 -19.43 -8.91
N VAL A 46 -22.22 -19.47 -8.38
CA VAL A 46 -21.89 -19.22 -6.98
C VAL A 46 -21.33 -17.79 -6.87
N SER A 47 -22.19 -16.78 -6.94
CA SER A 47 -21.78 -15.39 -6.76
C SER A 47 -22.53 -14.69 -5.64
N SER A 48 -21.80 -13.90 -4.86
CA SER A 48 -22.38 -12.87 -4.00
C SER A 48 -22.97 -11.75 -4.86
N GLU A 49 -24.07 -11.12 -4.42
CA GLU A 49 -24.60 -9.90 -5.04
C GLU A 49 -23.65 -8.70 -4.89
N LYS A 50 -22.73 -8.76 -3.93
CA LYS A 50 -21.77 -7.68 -3.67
C LYS A 50 -20.59 -7.76 -4.62
N GLU A 51 -20.44 -6.75 -5.47
CA GLU A 51 -19.29 -6.60 -6.36
C GLU A 51 -18.00 -6.36 -5.58
N ILE A 52 -16.88 -6.86 -6.12
CA ILE A 52 -15.55 -6.55 -5.61
C ILE A 52 -15.21 -5.14 -6.12
N PRO A 53 -15.06 -4.14 -5.23
CA PRO A 53 -14.75 -2.79 -5.66
C PRO A 53 -13.37 -2.74 -6.32
N MET A 54 -13.24 -1.90 -7.34
CA MET A 54 -11.93 -1.57 -7.90
C MET A 54 -11.12 -0.81 -6.84
N LEU A 55 -9.86 -1.19 -6.66
CA LEU A 55 -8.95 -0.46 -5.79
C LEU A 55 -8.40 0.74 -6.55
N ASP A 56 -8.50 1.92 -5.96
CA ASP A 56 -7.85 3.10 -6.49
C ASP A 56 -6.32 3.01 -6.24
N PRO A 57 -5.48 3.40 -7.22
CA PRO A 57 -4.06 3.50 -7.02
C PRO A 57 -3.72 4.48 -5.88
N VAL A 58 -2.78 4.10 -5.02
CA VAL A 58 -2.27 4.98 -3.97
C VAL A 58 -0.98 5.63 -4.46
N GLU A 59 -1.09 6.86 -4.97
CA GLU A 59 0.06 7.68 -5.40
C GLU A 59 0.43 8.69 -4.31
N LEU A 60 0.91 8.21 -3.16
CA LEU A 60 1.35 9.07 -2.06
C LEU A 60 2.86 8.96 -1.87
N VAL A 61 3.57 10.07 -2.04
CA VAL A 61 5.01 10.15 -1.74
C VAL A 61 5.20 10.87 -0.41
N SER A 62 6.01 10.29 0.48
CA SER A 62 6.38 10.95 1.74
C SER A 62 7.10 12.27 1.46
N ARG A 63 6.80 13.31 2.26
CA ARG A 63 7.41 14.63 2.11
C ARG A 63 8.94 14.55 2.20
N LYS A 64 9.64 15.19 1.25
CA LYS A 64 11.08 15.37 1.32
C LYS A 64 11.43 16.34 2.46
N ALA A 65 12.18 15.88 3.44
CA ALA A 65 12.77 16.77 4.43
C ALA A 65 13.86 17.62 3.73
N LEU A 66 13.82 18.94 3.95
CA LEU A 66 14.92 19.82 3.55
C LEU A 66 16.06 19.66 4.57
N PRO A 67 17.33 19.70 4.14
CA PRO A 67 18.44 19.80 5.08
C PRO A 67 18.23 21.06 5.93
N TYR A 68 18.41 20.93 7.24
CA TYR A 68 18.52 22.09 8.11
C TYR A 68 19.92 22.66 7.89
N ASP A 69 20.02 23.81 7.22
CA ASP A 69 21.27 24.57 7.15
C ASP A 69 21.56 25.12 8.55
N SER A 70 22.46 24.45 9.27
CA SER A 70 23.13 25.05 10.41
C SER A 70 24.27 25.91 9.85
N GLU A 71 24.07 27.22 9.77
CA GLU A 71 25.19 28.16 9.80
C GLU A 71 26.02 27.96 11.08
#